data_AF-A0A2E8MFI4-F1
#
_entry.id   AF-A0A2E8MFI4-F1
#
_cell.length_a   1.000
_cell.length_b   1.000
_cell.length_c   1.000
_cell.angle_alpha   90.00
_cell.angle_beta   90.00
_cell.angle_gamma   90.00
#
_symmetry.space_group_name_H-M   'P 1'
#
loop_
_entity.id
_entity.type
_entity.pdbx_description
1 polymer ?
#
loop_
_entity_poly.entity_id
_entity_poly.type
_entity_poly.pdbx_seq_one_letter_code
_entity_poly.pdbx_strand_id
1 'polypeptide(L)'
;MNDRTVKLVSGYLPNIDFPDQTAQEMGLPFRFAVVLDTFRESKVDMFFDAELFFILFDRIFGVIQHDAMAIEFDEEGKIAFGSLDAATEHFYNLPEQDREPFVQALLSLNGAPTSLVRAEWHYRVGGPEPYHDSYTYSIYRRSQDPSDLVDACRAVCAEQRALVAGEFQGESAPKISLWKRIINTIR
;
A
#
# COMPACT_ATOMS: atom_id res chain seq x y z
N MET A 1 -14.07 -21.61 -3.27
CA MET A 1 -13.79 -20.61 -2.21
C MET A 1 -13.14 -19.42 -2.88
N ASN A 2 -13.36 -18.21 -2.37
CA ASN A 2 -12.67 -17.03 -2.86
C ASN A 2 -11.31 -16.95 -2.16
N ASP A 3 -10.23 -17.02 -2.93
CA ASP A 3 -8.85 -17.05 -2.43
C ASP A 3 -8.11 -15.72 -2.61
N ARG A 4 -8.78 -14.68 -3.13
CA ARG A 4 -8.25 -13.32 -3.21
C ARG A 4 -8.61 -12.59 -1.93
N THR A 5 -7.64 -12.32 -1.08
CA THR A 5 -7.85 -11.67 0.22
C THR A 5 -7.11 -10.35 0.32
N VAL A 6 -7.76 -9.39 0.95
CA VAL A 6 -7.21 -8.07 1.28
C VAL A 6 -7.44 -7.83 2.76
N LYS A 7 -6.44 -7.33 3.48
CA LYS A 7 -6.63 -6.79 4.83
C LYS A 7 -6.43 -5.28 4.81
N LEU A 8 -7.19 -4.58 5.64
CA LEU A 8 -7.14 -3.12 5.73
C LEU A 8 -6.66 -2.72 7.12
N VAL A 9 -5.72 -1.80 7.21
CA VAL A 9 -5.22 -1.27 8.49
C VAL A 9 -5.40 0.23 8.52
N SER A 10 -6.17 0.73 9.48
CA SER A 10 -6.44 2.15 9.67
C SER A 10 -5.61 2.69 10.84
N GLY A 11 -4.65 3.56 10.57
CA GLY A 11 -3.73 4.11 11.56
C GLY A 11 -2.47 3.26 11.78
N TYR A 12 -1.80 3.50 12.90
CA TYR A 12 -0.56 2.84 13.32
C TYR A 12 -0.85 1.80 14.40
N LEU A 13 -0.62 0.52 14.10
CA LEU A 13 -0.68 -0.56 15.07
C LEU A 13 0.41 -0.39 16.14
N PRO A 14 0.06 -0.34 17.43
CA PRO A 14 1.01 -0.07 18.51
C PRO A 14 2.16 -1.07 18.54
N ASN A 15 3.38 -0.56 18.71
CA ASN A 15 4.63 -1.34 18.72
C ASN A 15 4.90 -2.14 17.43
N ILE A 16 4.13 -1.96 16.36
CA ILE A 16 4.33 -2.63 15.08
C ILE A 16 4.71 -1.59 14.03
N ASP A 17 3.88 -0.57 13.85
CA ASP A 17 4.07 0.42 12.80
C ASP A 17 4.96 1.58 13.27
N PHE A 18 5.80 2.04 12.35
CA PHE A 18 6.71 3.17 12.54
C PHE A 18 6.28 4.35 11.65
N PRO A 19 6.53 5.60 12.06
CA PRO A 19 6.29 6.74 11.18
C PRO A 19 7.19 6.65 9.95
N ASP A 20 6.63 6.94 8.78
CA ASP A 20 7.43 7.20 7.59
C ASP A 20 7.93 8.65 7.63
N GLN A 21 9.25 8.82 7.68
CA GLN A 21 9.86 10.14 7.83
C GLN A 21 9.49 11.07 6.67
N THR A 22 9.49 10.57 5.44
CA THR A 22 9.14 11.34 4.24
C THR A 22 7.69 11.81 4.30
N ALA A 23 6.75 10.94 4.68
CA ALA A 23 5.36 11.31 4.88
C ALA A 23 5.18 12.38 5.96
N GLN A 24 5.92 12.29 7.07
CA GLN A 24 5.86 13.28 8.16
C GLN A 24 6.38 14.65 7.69
N GLU A 25 7.50 14.68 6.96
CA GLU A 25 8.07 15.90 6.39
C GLU A 25 7.14 16.57 5.36
N MET A 26 6.32 15.77 4.66
CA MET A 26 5.28 16.25 3.75
C MET A 26 3.98 16.68 4.45
N GLY A 27 3.86 16.52 5.78
CA GLY A 27 2.65 16.84 6.52
C GLY A 27 1.48 15.87 6.25
N LEU A 28 1.81 14.59 6.03
CA LEU A 28 0.90 13.48 5.78
C LEU A 28 0.97 12.45 6.93
N PRO A 29 0.55 12.82 8.16
CA PRO A 29 0.88 12.03 9.35
C PRO A 29 0.01 10.79 9.56
N PHE A 30 -1.14 10.67 8.89
CA PHE A 30 -2.03 9.53 9.06
C PHE A 30 -1.70 8.43 8.06
N ARG A 31 -1.68 7.18 8.51
CA ARG A 31 -1.44 5.99 7.69
C ARG A 31 -2.72 5.18 7.54
N PHE A 32 -2.97 4.70 6.32
CA PHE A 32 -3.87 3.60 6.02
C PHE A 32 -3.07 2.56 5.23
N ALA A 33 -3.24 1.26 5.46
CA ALA A 33 -2.53 0.25 4.70
C ALA A 33 -3.47 -0.76 4.06
N VAL A 34 -3.17 -1.09 2.82
CA VAL A 34 -3.76 -2.20 2.08
C VAL A 34 -2.76 -3.35 2.10
N VAL A 35 -3.19 -4.51 2.57
CA VAL A 35 -2.36 -5.70 2.72
C VAL A 35 -2.89 -6.77 1.77
N LEU A 36 -2.08 -7.12 0.77
CA LEU A 36 -2.39 -8.14 -0.21
C LEU A 36 -1.61 -9.41 0.14
N ASP A 37 -2.34 -10.50 0.41
CA ASP A 37 -1.70 -11.78 0.70
C ASP A 37 -1.01 -12.33 -0.57
N THR A 38 0.18 -12.91 -0.39
CA THR A 38 0.96 -13.50 -1.49
C THR A 38 0.50 -14.88 -1.91
N PHE A 39 -0.19 -15.60 -1.01
CA PHE A 39 -0.59 -16.98 -1.24
C PHE A 39 -2.00 -17.07 -1.81
N ARG A 40 -2.14 -17.84 -2.89
CA ARG A 40 -3.43 -18.18 -3.51
C ARG A 40 -3.57 -19.68 -3.69
N GLU A 41 -4.57 -20.28 -3.04
CA GLU A 41 -4.79 -21.73 -3.13
C GLU A 41 -5.09 -22.18 -4.57
N SER A 42 -5.80 -21.38 -5.36
CA SER A 42 -6.13 -21.71 -6.75
C SER A 42 -4.99 -21.46 -7.74
N LYS A 43 -3.94 -20.73 -7.32
CA LYS A 43 -2.80 -20.34 -8.15
C LYS A 43 -1.53 -20.32 -7.30
N VAL A 44 -1.07 -21.50 -6.90
CA VAL A 44 0.08 -21.67 -6.00
C VAL A 44 1.39 -21.07 -6.52
N ASP A 45 1.52 -20.93 -7.84
CA ASP A 45 2.69 -20.31 -8.50
C ASP A 45 2.54 -18.79 -8.68
N MET A 46 1.36 -18.21 -8.37
CA MET A 46 1.10 -16.78 -8.47
C MET A 46 1.46 -16.10 -7.14
N PHE A 47 2.56 -15.36 -7.14
CA PHE A 47 3.04 -14.62 -5.97
C PHE A 47 2.33 -13.26 -5.77
N PHE A 48 1.73 -12.70 -6.83
CA PHE A 48 1.13 -11.38 -6.80
C PHE A 48 -0.10 -11.26 -7.73
N ASP A 49 -1.23 -10.81 -7.18
CA ASP A 49 -2.46 -10.57 -7.96
C ASP A 49 -2.46 -9.15 -8.56
N ALA A 50 -1.70 -8.99 -9.66
CA ALA A 50 -1.54 -7.71 -10.34
C ALA A 50 -2.87 -7.08 -10.80
N GLU A 51 -3.82 -7.90 -11.25
CA GLU A 51 -5.14 -7.42 -11.67
C GLU A 51 -5.88 -6.79 -10.50
N LEU A 52 -5.96 -7.46 -9.34
CA LEU A 52 -6.60 -6.91 -8.14
C LEU A 52 -5.90 -5.63 -7.71
N PHE A 53 -4.56 -5.66 -7.73
CA PHE A 53 -3.73 -4.54 -7.31
C PHE A 53 -4.01 -3.28 -8.11
N PHE A 54 -3.94 -3.32 -9.44
CA PHE A 54 -4.15 -2.12 -10.25
C PHE A 54 -5.59 -1.61 -10.17
N ILE A 55 -6.59 -2.49 -10.05
CA ILE A 55 -7.99 -2.07 -9.85
C ILE A 55 -8.20 -1.42 -8.47
N LEU A 56 -7.55 -1.95 -7.42
CA LEU A 56 -7.57 -1.33 -6.09
C LEU A 56 -6.96 0.07 -6.13
N PHE A 57 -5.78 0.22 -6.73
CA PHE A 57 -5.09 1.50 -6.77
C PHE A 57 -5.75 2.52 -7.69
N ASP A 58 -6.40 2.09 -8.77
CA ASP A 58 -7.25 2.96 -9.59
C ASP A 58 -8.38 3.56 -8.74
N ARG A 59 -9.09 2.72 -7.99
CA ARG A 59 -10.19 3.19 -7.13
C ARG A 59 -9.71 4.07 -5.98
N ILE A 60 -8.61 3.69 -5.33
CA ILE A 60 -7.99 4.45 -4.24
C ILE A 60 -7.54 5.82 -4.72
N PHE A 61 -6.85 5.89 -5.86
CA PHE A 61 -6.41 7.16 -6.42
C PHE A 61 -7.61 8.01 -6.85
N GLY A 62 -8.68 7.39 -7.37
CA GLY A 62 -9.91 8.08 -7.72
C GLY A 62 -10.65 8.77 -6.57
N VAL A 63 -10.50 8.29 -5.31
CA VAL A 63 -11.10 8.95 -4.14
C VAL A 63 -10.18 9.98 -3.47
N ILE A 64 -8.88 9.91 -3.72
CA ILE A 64 -7.92 10.90 -3.22
C ILE A 64 -7.92 12.11 -4.14
N GLN A 65 -8.16 13.30 -3.62
CA GLN A 65 -8.14 14.51 -4.43
C GLN A 65 -6.71 14.81 -4.94
N HIS A 66 -6.53 14.87 -6.25
CA HIS A 66 -5.25 15.15 -6.91
C HIS A 66 -5.46 15.68 -8.33
N ASP A 67 -4.46 16.41 -8.85
CA ASP A 67 -4.35 16.84 -10.26
C ASP A 67 -3.04 16.38 -10.92
N ALA A 68 -2.11 15.86 -10.12
CA ALA A 68 -0.85 15.31 -10.58
C ALA A 68 -0.49 14.05 -9.77
N MET A 69 0.17 13.11 -10.44
CA MET A 69 0.65 11.86 -9.87
C MET A 69 2.06 11.55 -10.38
N ALA A 70 2.89 10.96 -9.53
CA ALA A 70 4.17 10.38 -9.91
C ALA A 70 4.28 8.98 -9.30
N ILE A 71 4.33 7.94 -10.14
CA ILE A 71 4.43 6.53 -9.73
C ILE A 71 5.83 6.01 -10.06
N GLU A 72 6.57 5.55 -9.06
CA GLU A 72 7.95 5.09 -9.18
C GLU A 72 8.04 3.56 -9.11
N PHE A 73 8.80 2.96 -10.03
CA PHE A 73 9.24 1.57 -9.99
C PHE A 73 10.71 1.47 -9.58
N ASP A 74 11.07 0.40 -8.87
CA ASP A 74 12.44 0.13 -8.43
C ASP A 74 13.22 -0.61 -9.51
N GLU A 75 13.57 0.14 -10.56
CA GLU A 75 14.38 -0.32 -11.68
C GLU A 75 15.68 0.49 -11.76
N GLU A 76 16.69 -0.02 -12.49
CA GLU A 76 17.95 0.69 -12.77
C GLU A 76 17.67 2.06 -13.41
N GLY A 77 17.61 3.11 -12.59
CA GLY A 77 17.36 4.49 -13.01
C GLY A 77 16.05 5.12 -12.52
N LYS A 78 15.22 4.42 -11.73
CA LYS A 78 13.91 4.88 -11.22
C LYS A 78 13.02 5.46 -12.31
N ILE A 79 12.16 4.63 -12.90
CA ILE A 79 11.18 5.12 -13.87
C ILE A 79 9.98 5.71 -13.11
N ALA A 80 9.60 6.94 -13.46
CA ALA A 80 8.45 7.63 -12.90
C ALA A 80 7.37 7.86 -13.97
N PHE A 81 6.13 7.44 -13.67
CA PHE A 81 4.98 7.59 -14.56
C PHE A 81 4.00 8.64 -14.03
N GLY A 82 3.40 9.41 -14.94
CA GLY A 82 2.42 10.46 -14.61
C GLY A 82 0.98 10.00 -14.42
N SER A 83 0.70 8.72 -14.67
CA SER A 83 -0.64 8.11 -14.54
C SER A 83 -0.55 6.64 -14.18
N LEU A 84 -1.61 6.12 -13.58
CA LEU A 84 -1.72 4.69 -13.27
C LEU A 84 -1.80 3.85 -14.55
N ASP A 85 -2.53 4.29 -15.57
CA ASP A 85 -2.60 3.59 -16.86
C ASP A 85 -1.22 3.35 -17.48
N ALA A 86 -0.36 4.38 -17.50
CA ALA A 86 1.00 4.26 -18.04
C ALA A 86 1.88 3.33 -17.19
N ALA A 87 1.73 3.37 -15.86
CA ALA A 87 2.40 2.45 -14.95
C ALA A 87 1.93 0.99 -15.15
N THR A 88 0.63 0.79 -15.37
CA THR A 88 0.03 -0.53 -15.65
C THR A 88 0.50 -1.07 -16.99
N GLU A 89 0.54 -0.24 -18.04
CA GLU A 89 1.06 -0.63 -19.35
C GLU A 89 2.54 -1.04 -19.26
N HIS A 90 3.37 -0.24 -18.57
CA HIS A 90 4.76 -0.59 -18.30
C HIS A 90 4.90 -1.95 -17.61
N PHE A 91 4.17 -2.16 -16.51
CA PHE A 91 4.19 -3.43 -15.78
C PHE A 91 3.86 -4.63 -16.66
N TYR A 92 2.82 -4.54 -17.50
CA TYR A 92 2.44 -5.66 -18.37
C TYR A 92 3.37 -5.86 -19.57
N ASN A 93 4.14 -4.85 -19.97
CA ASN A 93 5.16 -4.96 -21.01
C ASN A 93 6.44 -5.66 -20.53
N LEU A 94 6.66 -5.77 -19.22
CA LEU A 94 7.76 -6.55 -18.66
C LEU A 94 7.51 -8.06 -18.79
N PRO A 95 8.57 -8.87 -18.97
CA PRO A 95 8.47 -10.32 -18.81
C PRO A 95 7.90 -10.70 -17.44
N GLU A 96 7.09 -11.76 -17.37
CA GLU A 96 6.35 -12.11 -16.16
C GLU A 96 7.22 -12.26 -14.91
N GLN A 97 8.43 -12.83 -15.06
CA GLN A 97 9.37 -13.02 -13.95
C GLN A 97 10.01 -11.73 -13.44
N ASP A 98 9.97 -10.65 -14.22
CA ASP A 98 10.56 -9.35 -13.89
C ASP A 98 9.50 -8.35 -13.40
N ARG A 99 8.23 -8.78 -13.33
CA ARG A 99 7.11 -7.95 -12.91
C ARG A 99 7.10 -7.76 -11.40
N GLU A 100 7.51 -6.57 -10.97
CA GLU A 100 7.32 -6.08 -9.61
C GLU A 100 6.41 -4.85 -9.64
N PRO A 101 5.46 -4.73 -8.69
CA PRO A 101 4.60 -3.55 -8.63
C PRO A 101 5.38 -2.30 -8.20
N PHE A 102 4.79 -1.12 -8.39
CA PHE A 102 5.44 0.15 -8.08
C PHE A 102 5.85 0.23 -6.59
N VAL A 103 6.97 0.88 -6.28
CA VAL A 103 7.45 1.08 -4.90
C VAL A 103 6.83 2.28 -4.22
N GLN A 104 6.45 3.29 -5.00
CA GLN A 104 5.95 4.55 -4.48
C GLN A 104 4.99 5.21 -5.45
N ALA A 105 4.00 5.93 -4.92
CA ALA A 105 3.23 6.89 -5.68
C ALA A 105 3.03 8.18 -4.87
N LEU A 106 3.32 9.33 -5.46
CA LEU A 106 3.04 10.64 -4.88
C LEU A 106 1.88 11.28 -5.63
N LEU A 107 0.81 11.61 -4.89
CA LEU A 107 -0.35 12.33 -5.41
C LEU A 107 -0.29 13.77 -4.91
N SER A 108 -0.51 14.73 -5.80
CA SER A 108 -0.47 16.16 -5.51
C SER A 108 -1.70 16.88 -6.03
N LEU A 109 -2.06 17.99 -5.38
CA LEU A 109 -3.10 18.92 -5.80
C LEU A 109 -2.54 20.34 -5.76
N ASN A 110 -2.57 21.06 -6.87
CA ASN A 110 -2.00 22.41 -7.01
C ASN A 110 -0.53 22.48 -6.52
N GLY A 111 0.26 21.44 -6.79
CA GLY A 111 1.67 21.34 -6.39
C GLY A 111 1.92 20.98 -4.92
N ALA A 112 0.89 20.76 -4.11
CA ALA A 112 1.02 20.30 -2.73
C ALA A 112 0.72 18.79 -2.60
N PRO A 113 1.52 18.00 -1.88
CA PRO A 113 1.23 16.59 -1.62
C PRO A 113 -0.13 16.39 -0.92
N THR A 114 -0.96 15.50 -1.46
CA THR A 114 -2.22 15.07 -0.84
C THR A 114 -2.14 13.65 -0.31
N SER A 115 -1.34 12.79 -0.94
CA SER A 115 -1.06 11.45 -0.48
C SER A 115 0.31 10.97 -0.92
N LEU A 116 0.97 10.19 -0.06
CA LEU A 116 2.17 9.42 -0.39
C LEU A 116 1.83 7.95 -0.19
N VAL A 117 2.03 7.13 -1.21
CA VAL A 117 1.86 5.68 -1.16
C VAL A 117 3.22 5.01 -1.21
N ARG A 118 3.49 4.04 -0.34
CA ARG A 118 4.75 3.31 -0.31
C ARG A 118 4.53 1.82 -0.13
N ALA A 119 5.30 1.04 -0.87
CA ALA A 119 5.38 -0.40 -0.68
C ALA A 119 6.19 -0.75 0.58
N GLU A 120 5.71 -1.76 1.30
CA GLU A 120 6.34 -2.40 2.45
C GLU A 120 6.43 -3.91 2.17
N TRP A 121 7.61 -4.36 1.75
CA TRP A 121 7.86 -5.72 1.24
C TRP A 121 7.99 -6.78 2.34
N HIS A 122 6.93 -6.99 3.10
CA HIS A 122 6.94 -7.97 4.18
C HIS A 122 7.13 -9.41 3.71
N TYR A 123 6.73 -9.74 2.47
CA TYR A 123 7.03 -11.04 1.86
C TYR A 123 8.52 -11.36 1.73
N ARG A 124 9.41 -10.34 1.70
CA ARG A 124 10.86 -10.55 1.57
C ARG A 124 11.54 -10.80 2.92
N VAL A 125 10.99 -10.27 4.01
CA VAL A 125 11.67 -10.20 5.32
C VAL A 125 10.86 -10.81 6.47
N GLY A 126 9.61 -11.22 6.21
CA GLY A 126 8.62 -11.56 7.21
C GLY A 126 8.03 -10.31 7.89
N GLY A 127 6.79 -10.42 8.35
CA GLY A 127 6.09 -9.34 9.07
C GLY A 127 5.30 -9.89 10.24
N PRO A 128 5.01 -9.08 11.28
CA PRO A 128 4.00 -9.45 12.26
C PRO A 128 2.61 -9.44 11.61
N GLU A 129 1.67 -10.21 12.15
CA GLU A 129 0.25 -10.07 11.78
C GLU A 129 -0.19 -8.59 11.98
N PRO A 130 -0.88 -7.95 11.01
CA PRO A 130 -1.51 -8.52 9.82
C PRO A 130 -0.65 -8.60 8.54
N TYR A 131 0.60 -8.17 8.56
CA TYR A 131 1.48 -8.01 7.40
C TYR A 131 2.33 -9.22 7.07
N HIS A 132 2.10 -10.36 7.72
CA HIS A 132 2.93 -11.55 7.49
C HIS A 132 2.82 -12.00 6.03
N ASP A 133 3.96 -12.16 5.35
CA ASP A 133 4.07 -12.61 3.96
C ASP A 133 3.16 -11.88 2.96
N SER A 134 3.12 -10.55 3.04
CA SER A 134 2.24 -9.72 2.22
C SER A 134 2.97 -8.72 1.33
N TYR A 135 2.28 -8.33 0.26
CA TYR A 135 2.49 -7.06 -0.43
C TYR A 135 1.69 -5.98 0.31
N THR A 136 2.34 -5.24 1.20
CA THR A 136 1.70 -4.16 1.97
C THR A 136 1.96 -2.83 1.29
N TYR A 137 0.93 -2.00 1.19
CA TYR A 137 1.03 -0.64 0.69
C TYR A 137 0.45 0.34 1.69
N SER A 138 1.33 1.22 2.19
CA SER A 138 0.98 2.28 3.13
C SER A 138 0.63 3.55 2.37
N ILE A 139 -0.56 4.07 2.63
CA ILE A 139 -1.14 5.29 2.09
C ILE A 139 -1.12 6.33 3.21
N TYR A 140 -0.27 7.33 3.06
CA TYR A 140 -0.10 8.42 4.01
C TYR A 140 -0.83 9.67 3.55
N ARG A 141 -1.59 10.28 4.44
CA ARG A 141 -2.37 11.50 4.13
C ARG A 141 -2.58 12.38 5.36
N ARG A 142 -3.17 13.56 5.14
CA ARG A 142 -3.50 14.50 6.21
C ARG A 142 -4.78 14.13 6.97
N SER A 143 -5.80 13.63 6.27
CA SER A 143 -7.08 13.24 6.88
C SER A 143 -6.92 11.98 7.73
N GLN A 144 -7.46 12.00 8.95
CA GLN A 144 -7.45 10.85 9.86
C GLN A 144 -8.65 9.91 9.70
N ASP A 145 -9.63 10.24 8.85
CA ASP A 145 -10.86 9.45 8.69
C ASP A 145 -10.82 8.56 7.43
N PRO A 146 -10.43 7.27 7.52
CA PRO A 146 -10.16 6.38 6.38
C PRO A 146 -11.42 5.82 5.70
N SER A 147 -12.61 6.31 6.05
CA SER A 147 -13.87 5.75 5.54
C SER A 147 -13.93 5.73 4.01
N ASP A 148 -13.50 6.78 3.34
CA ASP A 148 -13.38 6.86 1.87
C ASP A 148 -12.50 5.74 1.28
N LEU A 149 -11.33 5.48 1.87
CA LEU A 149 -10.40 4.44 1.45
C LEU A 149 -10.92 3.04 1.75
N VAL A 150 -11.54 2.84 2.91
CA VAL A 150 -12.16 1.58 3.30
C VAL A 150 -13.30 1.23 2.35
N ASP A 151 -14.19 2.19 2.06
CA ASP A 151 -15.32 1.99 1.16
C ASP A 151 -14.85 1.74 -0.28
N ALA A 152 -13.81 2.45 -0.75
CA ALA A 152 -13.16 2.18 -2.03
C ALA A 152 -12.64 0.74 -2.13
N CYS A 153 -11.91 0.27 -1.10
CA CYS A 153 -11.37 -1.09 -1.08
C CYS A 153 -12.48 -2.16 -1.02
N ARG A 154 -13.52 -1.93 -0.22
CA ARG A 154 -14.68 -2.84 -0.12
C ARG A 154 -15.43 -2.96 -1.44
N ALA A 155 -15.64 -1.83 -2.12
CA ALA A 155 -16.30 -1.81 -3.43
C ALA A 155 -15.51 -2.64 -4.46
N VAL A 156 -14.19 -2.43 -4.55
CA VAL A 156 -13.33 -3.22 -5.44
C VAL A 156 -13.37 -4.71 -5.06
N CYS A 157 -13.28 -5.04 -3.77
CA CYS A 157 -13.34 -6.44 -3.34
C CYS A 157 -14.67 -7.09 -3.75
N ALA A 158 -15.80 -6.40 -3.59
CA ALA A 158 -17.10 -6.90 -4.00
C ALA A 158 -17.20 -7.10 -5.53
N GLU A 159 -16.74 -6.12 -6.32
CA GLU A 159 -16.73 -6.16 -7.79
C GLU A 159 -15.82 -7.28 -8.33
N GLN A 160 -14.63 -7.43 -7.76
CA GLN A 160 -13.58 -8.34 -8.21
C GLN A 160 -13.68 -9.74 -7.61
N ARG A 161 -14.76 -10.01 -6.86
CA ARG A 161 -14.93 -11.24 -6.07
C ARG A 161 -13.65 -11.51 -5.28
N ALA A 162 -13.19 -10.54 -4.51
CA ALA A 162 -12.16 -10.67 -3.48
C ALA A 162 -12.80 -10.49 -2.09
N LEU A 163 -12.12 -10.89 -1.03
CA LEU A 163 -12.60 -10.84 0.34
C LEU A 163 -11.77 -9.85 1.15
N VAL A 164 -12.43 -8.92 1.84
CA VAL A 164 -11.79 -8.19 2.94
C VAL A 164 -11.69 -9.16 4.13
N ALA A 165 -10.52 -9.77 4.31
CA ALA A 165 -10.29 -10.83 5.28
C ALA A 165 -10.09 -10.31 6.71
N GLY A 166 -9.77 -9.02 6.86
CA GLY A 166 -9.63 -8.37 8.15
C GLY A 166 -9.55 -6.85 8.04
N GLU A 167 -10.09 -6.19 9.05
CA GLU A 167 -9.99 -4.74 9.23
C GLU A 167 -9.42 -4.46 10.61
N PHE A 168 -8.29 -3.77 10.66
CA PHE A 168 -7.52 -3.53 11.87
C PHE A 168 -7.48 -2.04 12.16
N GLN A 169 -7.82 -1.67 13.40
CA GLN A 169 -7.78 -0.28 13.84
C GLN A 169 -6.53 -0.05 14.70
N GLY A 170 -5.65 0.82 14.22
CA GLY A 170 -4.53 1.38 14.93
C GLY A 170 -4.83 2.78 15.48
N GLU A 171 -3.77 3.40 15.98
CA GLU A 171 -3.77 4.74 16.56
C GLU A 171 -3.54 5.81 15.49
N SER A 172 -3.97 7.05 15.73
CA SER A 172 -3.73 8.17 14.79
C SER A 172 -2.27 8.61 14.70
N ALA A 173 -1.43 8.16 15.66
CA ALA A 173 0.00 8.41 15.71
C ALA A 173 0.75 7.15 16.19
N PRO A 174 1.99 6.93 15.72
CA PRO A 174 2.76 5.75 16.11
C PRO A 174 3.09 5.75 17.61
N LYS A 175 2.74 4.66 18.29
CA LYS A 175 3.12 4.40 19.68
C LYS A 175 4.18 3.30 19.72
N ILE A 176 5.44 3.72 19.81
CA ILE A 176 6.58 2.79 19.91
C ILE A 176 7.14 2.87 21.33
N SER A 177 7.14 1.75 22.05
CA SER A 177 7.79 1.67 23.35
C SER A 177 9.30 1.98 23.28
N LEU A 178 9.84 2.61 24.33
CA LEU A 178 11.25 2.99 24.44
C LEU A 178 12.22 1.82 24.16
N TRP A 179 11.87 0.62 24.62
CA TRP A 179 12.69 -0.58 24.42
C TRP A 179 12.78 -1.00 22.94
N LYS A 180 11.69 -0.90 22.17
CA LYS A 180 11.71 -1.18 20.72
C LYS A 180 12.47 -0.12 19.93
N ARG A 181 12.45 1.15 20.37
CA ARG A 181 13.27 2.21 19.75
C ARG A 181 14.76 1.91 19.86
N ILE A 182 15.22 1.38 21.01
CA ILE A 182 16.63 1.05 21.22
C ILE A 182 17.08 -0.13 20.33
N ILE A 183 16.25 -1.16 20.19
CA ILE A 183 16.58 -2.35 19.39
C ILE A 183 16.70 -2.01 17.89
N ASN A 184 15.84 -1.12 17.36
CA ASN A 184 15.86 -0.75 15.94
C ASN A 184 16.98 0.22 15.54
N THR A 185 17.62 0.91 16.49
CA THR A 185 18.79 1.79 16.19
C THR A 185 20.10 1.00 16.11
N ILE A 186 20.11 -0.26 16.53
CA ILE A 186 21.32 -1.11 16.62
C ILE A 186 21.44 -2.07 15.40
N ARG A 187 20.50 -2.03 14.46
CA ARG A 187 20.58 -2.70 13.15
C ARG A 187 20.92 -1.69 12.07
#